data_AF-A0A1B6L817-F1
#
_entry.id   AF-A0A1B6L817-F1
#
_cell.length_a   1.000
_cell.length_b   1.000
_cell.length_c   1.000
_cell.angle_alpha   90.00
_cell.angle_beta   90.00
_cell.angle_gamma   90.00
#
_symmetry.space_group_name_H-M   'P 1'
#
loop_
_entity.id
_entity.type
_entity.pdbx_description
1 polymer ?
#
loop_
_entity_poly.entity_id
_entity_poly.type
_entity_poly.pdbx_seq_one_letter_code
_entity_poly.pdbx_strand_id
1 'polypeptide(L)'
;VLQILLEACLESAEDRETPGQLWALREVRSIICSYLHQVFISEPSLAKLVHFQGYPRELLPVTVKGIPSMHICLDFIPELLSQPSLEKQVFAVDLVSHLALHYALPKSMSVARLAINTLSTLVTVLSSENRAELFVPSLPALVRICEAFPPLVEDVVSLLTQVGKVCLAEACSHSHCSPANLTNWPVAADHVLVGHIQRTFVSILRQAILKVKVY
;
A
#
# COMPACT_ATOMS: atom_id res chain seq x y z
N VAL A 1 -19.52 -0.44 16.46
CA VAL A 1 -19.87 0.97 16.11
C VAL A 1 -18.84 1.59 15.17
N LEU A 2 -17.54 1.63 15.51
CA LEU A 2 -16.52 2.27 14.65
C LEU A 2 -16.46 1.70 13.21
N GLN A 3 -16.56 0.38 13.06
CA GLN A 3 -16.60 -0.27 11.73
C GLN A 3 -17.80 0.21 10.89
N ILE A 4 -18.99 0.23 11.48
CA ILE A 4 -20.21 0.70 10.80
C ILE A 4 -20.05 2.15 10.31
N LEU A 5 -19.40 3.00 11.12
CA LEU A 5 -19.12 4.38 10.71
C LEU A 5 -18.11 4.46 9.57
N LEU A 6 -17.08 3.60 9.56
CA LEU A 6 -16.14 3.52 8.46
C LEU A 6 -16.81 3.01 7.18
N GLU A 7 -17.65 1.98 7.27
CA GLU A 7 -18.42 1.46 6.14
C GLU A 7 -19.38 2.52 5.56
N ALA A 8 -19.98 3.36 6.41
CA ALA A 8 -20.79 4.50 5.96
C ALA A 8 -19.99 5.57 5.18
N CYS A 9 -18.65 5.52 5.22
CA CYS A 9 -17.79 6.39 4.42
C CYS A 9 -17.50 5.83 3.03
N LEU A 10 -17.94 4.60 2.70
CA LEU A 10 -17.75 4.02 1.38
C LEU A 10 -18.59 4.76 0.35
N GLU A 11 -18.01 4.96 -0.83
CA GLU A 11 -18.72 5.54 -1.96
C GLU A 11 -19.55 4.45 -2.64
N SER A 12 -20.85 4.70 -2.78
CA SER A 12 -21.79 3.84 -3.46
C SER A 12 -21.95 4.22 -4.94
N ALA A 13 -22.60 3.36 -5.74
CA ALA A 13 -22.95 3.69 -7.12
C ALA A 13 -23.94 4.88 -7.18
N GLU A 14 -24.89 4.93 -6.25
CA GLU A 14 -25.89 6.00 -6.16
C GLU A 14 -25.25 7.38 -5.92
N ASP A 15 -24.15 7.42 -5.16
CA ASP A 15 -23.40 8.66 -4.92
C ASP A 15 -22.85 9.28 -6.20
N ARG A 16 -22.48 8.44 -7.18
CA ARG A 16 -21.92 8.88 -8.47
C ARG A 16 -23.00 9.35 -9.44
N GLU A 17 -24.15 8.71 -9.41
CA GLU A 17 -25.24 8.95 -10.37
C GLU A 17 -26.10 10.14 -9.96
N THR A 18 -26.22 10.40 -8.66
CA THR A 18 -27.11 11.44 -8.13
C THR A 18 -26.35 12.77 -7.94
N PRO A 19 -26.76 13.86 -8.61
CA PRO A 19 -26.16 15.17 -8.40
C PRO A 19 -26.25 15.61 -6.93
N GLY A 20 -25.13 16.03 -6.34
CA GLY A 20 -25.08 16.50 -4.96
C GLY A 20 -24.67 15.44 -3.92
N GLN A 21 -24.86 14.14 -4.19
CA GLN A 21 -24.57 13.10 -3.20
C GLN A 21 -23.07 12.99 -2.85
N LEU A 22 -22.17 13.18 -3.82
CA LEU A 22 -20.73 13.25 -3.52
C LEU A 22 -20.36 14.37 -2.54
N TRP A 23 -21.12 15.47 -2.50
CA TRP A 23 -20.92 16.55 -1.54
C TRP A 23 -21.45 16.15 -0.16
N ALA A 24 -22.65 15.57 -0.10
CA ALA A 24 -23.21 15.03 1.13
C ALA A 24 -22.29 13.96 1.75
N LEU A 25 -21.77 13.04 0.95
CA LEU A 25 -20.81 12.03 1.40
C LEU A 25 -19.52 12.65 1.95
N ARG A 26 -19.03 13.75 1.37
CA ARG A 26 -17.87 14.48 1.92
C ARG A 26 -18.17 15.09 3.29
N GLU A 27 -19.36 15.64 3.49
CA GLU A 27 -19.79 16.17 4.80
C GLU A 27 -19.89 15.05 5.84
N VAL A 28 -20.54 13.93 5.48
CA VAL A 28 -20.63 12.74 6.33
C VAL A 28 -19.24 12.22 6.71
N ARG A 29 -18.33 12.08 5.73
CA ARG A 29 -16.92 11.69 5.97
C ARG A 29 -16.22 12.65 6.93
N SER A 30 -16.43 13.95 6.79
CA SER A 30 -15.84 14.97 7.69
C SER A 30 -16.30 14.80 9.14
N ILE A 31 -17.61 14.61 9.34
CA ILE A 31 -18.20 14.41 10.66
C ILE A 31 -17.70 13.10 11.28
N ILE A 32 -17.73 12.00 10.52
CA ILE A 32 -17.27 10.69 10.99
C ILE A 32 -15.78 10.73 11.33
N CYS A 33 -14.94 11.30 10.47
CA CYS A 33 -13.50 11.41 10.75
C CYS A 33 -13.22 12.27 11.99
N SER A 34 -13.94 13.37 12.18
CA SER A 34 -13.83 14.21 13.38
C SER A 34 -14.22 13.45 14.65
N TYR A 35 -15.27 12.63 14.59
CA TYR A 35 -15.66 11.77 15.70
C TYR A 35 -14.61 10.69 15.99
N LEU A 36 -14.15 9.96 14.96
CA LEU A 36 -13.10 8.94 15.10
C LEU A 36 -11.81 9.52 15.68
N HIS A 37 -11.45 10.75 15.29
CA HIS A 37 -10.32 11.46 15.85
C HIS A 37 -10.43 11.63 17.37
N GLN A 38 -11.58 12.09 17.87
CA GLN A 38 -11.81 12.24 19.32
C GLN A 38 -11.80 10.90 20.05
N VAL A 39 -12.38 9.86 19.44
CA VAL A 39 -12.35 8.49 19.99
C VAL A 39 -10.91 7.99 20.10
N PHE A 40 -10.09 8.16 19.07
CA PHE A 40 -8.69 7.71 19.10
C PHE A 40 -7.81 8.50 20.06
N ILE A 41 -8.11 9.78 20.30
CA ILE A 41 -7.44 10.56 21.37
C ILE A 41 -7.83 10.01 22.74
N SER A 42 -9.12 9.74 22.95
CA SER A 42 -9.64 9.31 24.24
C SER A 42 -9.22 7.87 24.57
N GLU A 43 -9.21 7.00 23.57
CA GLU A 43 -8.87 5.58 23.71
C GLU A 43 -8.03 5.09 22.51
N PRO A 44 -6.69 5.29 22.55
CA PRO A 44 -5.79 4.91 21.45
C PRO A 44 -5.79 3.41 21.10
N SER A 45 -6.13 2.54 22.05
CA SER A 45 -6.25 1.09 21.84
C SER A 45 -7.33 0.75 20.80
N LEU A 46 -8.40 1.55 20.68
CA LEU A 46 -9.42 1.36 19.67
C LEU A 46 -8.90 1.59 18.25
N ALA A 47 -7.97 2.55 18.09
CA ALA A 47 -7.32 2.78 16.79
C ALA A 47 -6.57 1.51 16.36
N LYS A 48 -5.80 0.92 17.28
CA LYS A 48 -5.11 -0.35 17.03
C LYS A 48 -6.11 -1.46 16.69
N LEU A 49 -7.15 -1.64 17.50
CA LEU A 49 -8.15 -2.69 17.30
C LEU A 49 -8.80 -2.63 15.90
N VAL A 50 -9.26 -1.44 15.48
CA VAL A 50 -9.92 -1.26 14.18
C VAL A 50 -8.98 -1.56 13.01
N HIS A 51 -7.72 -1.14 13.09
CA HIS A 51 -6.74 -1.43 12.03
C HIS A 51 -6.29 -2.90 12.00
N PHE A 52 -6.34 -3.60 13.13
CA PHE A 52 -6.09 -5.05 13.19
C PHE A 52 -7.28 -5.90 12.72
N GLN A 53 -8.50 -5.37 12.86
CA GLN A 53 -9.71 -5.95 12.27
C GLN A 53 -9.73 -5.74 10.74
N GLY A 54 -9.19 -4.62 10.28
CA GLY A 54 -9.17 -4.25 8.86
C GLY A 54 -10.48 -3.59 8.43
N TYR A 55 -10.39 -2.83 7.34
CA TYR A 55 -11.52 -2.20 6.65
C TYR A 55 -11.11 -1.97 5.18
N PRO A 56 -12.05 -1.68 4.26
CA PRO A 56 -11.72 -1.53 2.84
C PRO A 56 -10.63 -0.47 2.60
N ARG A 57 -9.62 -0.84 1.81
CA ARG A 57 -8.40 -0.02 1.61
C ARG A 57 -8.68 1.30 0.92
N GLU A 58 -9.80 1.41 0.20
CA GLU A 58 -10.31 2.63 -0.43
C GLU A 58 -10.58 3.74 0.59
N LEU A 59 -10.81 3.38 1.85
CA LEU A 59 -11.01 4.34 2.94
C LEU A 59 -9.70 4.88 3.52
N LEU A 60 -8.55 4.24 3.31
CA LEU A 60 -7.25 4.71 3.81
C LEU A 60 -6.95 6.18 3.43
N PRO A 61 -7.10 6.63 2.18
CA PRO A 61 -6.88 8.04 1.84
C PRO A 61 -7.89 8.99 2.51
N VAL A 62 -9.07 8.51 2.91
CA VAL A 62 -10.09 9.29 3.62
C VAL A 62 -9.72 9.37 5.10
N THR A 63 -9.47 8.24 5.76
CA THR A 63 -9.17 8.17 7.19
C THR A 63 -7.85 8.87 7.51
N VAL A 64 -6.78 8.62 6.75
CA VAL A 64 -5.48 9.22 7.01
C VAL A 64 -5.51 10.75 6.88
N LYS A 65 -6.24 11.30 5.90
CA LYS A 65 -6.35 12.76 5.71
C LYS A 65 -7.39 13.41 6.62
N GLY A 66 -8.46 12.70 6.94
CA GLY A 66 -9.59 13.22 7.71
C GLY A 66 -9.41 13.12 9.22
N ILE A 67 -8.56 12.21 9.71
CA ILE A 67 -8.36 11.95 11.14
C ILE A 67 -6.94 12.39 11.55
N PRO A 68 -6.76 13.58 12.15
CA PRO A 68 -5.42 14.12 12.46
C PRO A 68 -4.57 13.25 13.40
N SER A 69 -5.20 12.42 14.24
CA SER A 69 -4.52 11.52 15.17
C SER A 69 -4.00 10.23 14.53
N MET A 70 -4.13 10.04 13.20
CA MET A 70 -3.73 8.79 12.54
C MET A 70 -2.24 8.48 12.61
N HIS A 71 -1.39 9.47 12.89
CA HIS A 71 0.04 9.27 13.10
C HIS A 71 0.37 8.28 14.25
N ILE A 72 -0.54 8.08 15.22
CA ILE A 72 -0.39 7.06 16.28
C ILE A 72 -0.32 5.63 15.71
N CYS A 73 -0.83 5.41 14.49
CA CYS A 73 -0.79 4.10 13.86
C CYS A 73 0.65 3.62 13.59
N LEU A 74 1.61 4.55 13.46
CA LEU A 74 3.02 4.24 13.29
C LEU A 74 3.59 3.39 14.43
N ASP A 75 2.99 3.44 15.64
CA ASP A 75 3.44 2.67 16.79
C ASP A 75 3.15 1.17 16.70
N PHE A 76 2.01 0.79 16.10
CA PHE A 76 1.57 -0.61 16.04
C PHE A 76 1.70 -1.25 14.65
N ILE A 77 2.07 -0.48 13.62
CA ILE A 77 2.33 -1.02 12.28
C ILE A 77 3.37 -2.16 12.27
N PRO A 78 4.50 -2.09 13.01
CA PRO A 78 5.44 -3.22 13.03
C PRO A 78 4.79 -4.53 13.46
N GLU A 79 3.89 -4.47 14.44
CA GLU A 79 3.11 -5.61 14.92
C GLU A 79 2.08 -6.08 13.89
N LEU A 80 1.46 -5.15 13.15
CA LEU A 80 0.52 -5.48 12.08
C LEU A 80 1.22 -6.15 10.89
N LEU A 81 2.44 -5.71 10.53
CA LEU A 81 3.28 -6.34 9.52
C LEU A 81 3.73 -7.75 9.91
N SER A 82 3.89 -8.02 11.21
CA SER A 82 4.25 -9.36 11.70
C SER A 82 3.09 -10.35 11.75
N GLN A 83 1.87 -9.93 11.40
CA GLN A 83 0.73 -10.84 11.35
C GLN A 83 0.94 -11.89 10.24
N PRO A 84 0.53 -13.15 10.46
CA PRO A 84 0.73 -14.23 9.48
C PRO A 84 -0.19 -14.12 8.25
N SER A 85 -1.21 -13.26 8.31
CA SER A 85 -2.16 -13.03 7.21
C SER A 85 -1.58 -12.07 6.18
N LEU A 86 -1.54 -12.50 4.91
CA LEU A 86 -1.11 -11.65 3.79
C LEU A 86 -2.00 -10.42 3.63
N GLU A 87 -3.31 -10.57 3.82
CA GLU A 87 -4.26 -9.46 3.77
C GLU A 87 -3.89 -8.35 4.78
N LYS A 88 -3.54 -8.73 6.01
CA LYS A 88 -3.10 -7.77 7.03
C LYS A 88 -1.76 -7.12 6.69
N GLN A 89 -0.84 -7.87 6.10
CA GLN A 89 0.44 -7.33 5.63
C GLN A 89 0.24 -6.33 4.49
N VAL A 90 -0.60 -6.66 3.50
CA VAL A 90 -0.98 -5.75 2.41
C VAL A 90 -1.64 -4.49 2.97
N PHE A 91 -2.60 -4.63 3.87
CA PHE A 91 -3.25 -3.50 4.54
C PHE A 91 -2.24 -2.62 5.29
N ALA A 92 -1.30 -3.22 6.02
CA ALA A 92 -0.26 -2.49 6.74
C ALA A 92 0.65 -1.69 5.81
N VAL A 93 1.11 -2.29 4.70
CA VAL A 93 1.93 -1.63 3.68
C VAL A 93 1.16 -0.46 3.05
N ASP A 94 -0.14 -0.65 2.78
CA ASP A 94 -1.00 0.38 2.22
C ASP A 94 -1.27 1.53 3.21
N LEU A 95 -1.46 1.22 4.50
CA LEU A 95 -1.59 2.21 5.57
C LEU A 95 -0.31 3.03 5.74
N VAL A 96 0.85 2.37 5.83
CA VAL A 96 2.16 3.03 5.97
C VAL A 96 2.42 4.01 4.86
N SER A 97 2.12 3.63 3.61
CA SER A 97 2.39 4.48 2.46
C SER A 97 1.47 5.70 2.38
N HIS A 98 0.22 5.61 2.86
CA HIS A 98 -0.63 6.79 3.03
C HIS A 98 -0.14 7.69 4.18
N LEU A 99 0.25 7.09 5.31
CA LEU A 99 0.84 7.82 6.44
C LEU A 99 2.16 8.50 6.05
N ALA A 100 2.99 7.87 5.21
CA ALA A 100 4.23 8.42 4.69
C ALA A 100 4.00 9.71 3.90
N LEU A 101 3.01 9.69 2.99
CA LEU A 101 2.64 10.87 2.21
C LEU A 101 2.07 12.01 3.07
N HIS A 102 1.30 11.67 4.10
CA HIS A 102 0.64 12.68 4.93
C HIS A 102 1.55 13.22 6.05
N TYR A 103 2.37 12.35 6.64
CA TYR A 103 3.26 12.62 7.76
C TYR A 103 4.70 12.26 7.38
N ALA A 104 5.40 13.22 6.76
CA ALA A 104 6.82 13.09 6.40
C ALA A 104 7.73 13.26 7.64
N LEU A 105 7.62 12.32 8.58
CA LEU A 105 8.36 12.28 9.84
C LEU A 105 9.49 11.24 9.78
N PRO A 106 10.63 11.42 10.49
CA PRO A 106 11.69 10.41 10.56
C PRO A 106 11.17 9.04 11.00
N LYS A 107 10.26 9.00 11.99
CA LYS A 107 9.60 7.77 12.44
C LYS A 107 8.80 7.08 11.32
N SER A 108 8.07 7.85 10.53
CA SER A 108 7.31 7.35 9.38
C SER A 108 8.23 6.72 8.33
N MET A 109 9.38 7.36 8.04
CA MET A 109 10.40 6.81 7.16
C MET A 109 11.01 5.51 7.71
N SER A 110 11.31 5.42 9.00
CA SER A 110 11.82 4.19 9.63
C SER A 110 10.82 3.03 9.50
N VAL A 111 9.53 3.30 9.70
CA VAL A 111 8.47 2.30 9.55
C VAL A 111 8.27 1.92 8.08
N ALA A 112 8.35 2.86 7.14
CA ALA A 112 8.31 2.57 5.70
C ALA A 112 9.48 1.69 5.26
N ARG A 113 10.70 1.96 5.74
CA ARG A 113 11.87 1.10 5.51
C ARG A 113 11.68 -0.29 6.09
N LEU A 114 11.10 -0.41 7.29
CA LEU A 114 10.75 -1.70 7.87
C LEU A 114 9.77 -2.48 6.99
N ALA A 115 8.72 -1.82 6.48
CA ALA A 115 7.77 -2.45 5.57
C ALA A 115 8.45 -2.98 4.30
N ILE A 116 9.37 -2.21 3.70
CA ILE A 116 10.17 -2.65 2.54
C ILE A 116 11.01 -3.88 2.91
N ASN A 117 11.72 -3.85 4.04
CA ASN A 117 12.55 -4.97 4.49
C ASN A 117 11.73 -6.25 4.76
N THR A 118 10.53 -6.10 5.33
CA THR A 118 9.59 -7.20 5.53
C THR A 118 9.18 -7.81 4.20
N LEU A 119 8.82 -7.00 3.20
CA LEU A 119 8.51 -7.49 1.84
C LEU A 119 9.72 -8.20 1.19
N SER A 120 10.93 -7.65 1.32
CA SER A 120 12.18 -8.27 0.84
C SER A 120 12.47 -9.61 1.50
N THR A 121 12.03 -9.81 2.75
CA THR A 121 12.16 -11.09 3.43
C THR A 121 11.08 -12.06 2.93
N LEU A 122 9.83 -11.60 2.84
CA LEU A 122 8.68 -12.41 2.44
C LEU A 122 8.81 -12.96 1.01
N VAL A 123 9.40 -12.20 0.08
CA VAL A 123 9.61 -12.70 -1.30
C VAL A 123 10.48 -13.98 -1.34
N THR A 124 11.37 -14.18 -0.37
CA THR A 124 12.28 -15.33 -0.33
C THR A 124 11.65 -16.59 0.27
N VAL A 125 10.57 -16.43 1.05
CA VAL A 125 9.94 -17.53 1.80
C VAL A 125 8.56 -17.91 1.28
N LEU A 126 7.89 -17.02 0.54
CA LEU A 126 6.55 -17.26 0.01
C LEU A 126 6.59 -18.10 -1.28
N SER A 127 5.55 -18.92 -1.45
CA SER A 127 5.24 -19.60 -2.72
C SER A 127 4.92 -18.59 -3.83
N SER A 128 4.90 -19.07 -5.08
CA SER A 128 4.64 -18.23 -6.25
C SER A 128 3.25 -17.57 -6.21
N GLU A 129 2.23 -18.35 -5.83
CA GLU A 129 0.85 -17.86 -5.66
C GLU A 129 0.75 -16.75 -4.60
N ASN A 130 1.30 -17.00 -3.40
CA ASN A 130 1.28 -16.04 -2.30
C ASN A 130 2.08 -14.77 -2.60
N ARG A 131 3.10 -14.84 -3.48
CA ARG A 131 3.84 -13.65 -3.93
C ARG A 131 2.98 -12.74 -4.78
N ALA A 132 2.19 -13.28 -5.71
CA ALA A 132 1.28 -12.45 -6.49
C ALA A 132 0.23 -11.78 -5.59
N GLU A 133 -0.35 -12.53 -4.65
CA GLU A 133 -1.33 -12.04 -3.68
C GLU A 133 -0.78 -10.90 -2.80
N LEU A 134 0.47 -10.99 -2.36
CA LEU A 134 1.11 -9.95 -1.55
C LEU A 134 1.57 -8.74 -2.38
N PHE A 135 2.28 -8.97 -3.49
CA PHE A 135 2.98 -7.90 -4.19
C PHE A 135 2.06 -7.08 -5.10
N VAL A 136 1.17 -7.71 -5.88
CA VAL A 136 0.29 -6.98 -6.82
C VAL A 136 -0.46 -5.83 -6.11
N PRO A 137 -1.14 -6.04 -4.97
CA PRO A 137 -1.84 -4.96 -4.27
C PRO A 137 -0.91 -4.00 -3.50
N SER A 138 0.33 -4.40 -3.21
CA SER A 138 1.33 -3.59 -2.48
C SER A 138 2.15 -2.66 -3.37
N LEU A 139 2.21 -2.92 -4.69
CA LEU A 139 3.00 -2.12 -5.63
C LEU A 139 2.64 -0.62 -5.63
N PRO A 140 1.36 -0.20 -5.62
CA PRO A 140 1.01 1.22 -5.54
C PRO A 140 1.49 1.89 -4.24
N ALA A 141 1.57 1.14 -3.15
CA ALA A 141 2.09 1.64 -1.87
C ALA A 141 3.60 1.91 -1.95
N LEU A 142 4.37 1.09 -2.65
CA LEU A 142 5.80 1.33 -2.87
C LEU A 142 6.06 2.63 -3.66
N VAL A 143 5.24 2.92 -4.67
CA VAL A 143 5.32 4.20 -5.40
C VAL A 143 5.09 5.38 -4.45
N ARG A 144 4.06 5.30 -3.61
CA ARG A 144 3.75 6.34 -2.61
C ARG A 144 4.85 6.51 -1.57
N ILE A 145 5.51 5.43 -1.16
CA ILE A 145 6.68 5.49 -0.26
C ILE A 145 7.84 6.21 -0.94
N CYS A 146 8.16 5.89 -2.19
CA CYS A 146 9.20 6.58 -2.97
C CYS A 146 8.90 8.08 -3.12
N GLU A 147 7.63 8.42 -3.35
CA GLU A 147 7.19 9.82 -3.43
C GLU A 147 7.37 10.56 -2.09
N ALA A 148 7.02 9.93 -0.97
CA ALA A 148 7.17 10.52 0.36
C ALA A 148 8.63 10.63 0.79
N PHE A 149 9.44 9.61 0.48
CA PHE A 149 10.81 9.46 0.95
C PHE A 149 11.75 9.07 -0.21
N PRO A 150 12.27 10.05 -0.97
CA PRO A 150 13.24 9.80 -2.02
C PRO A 150 14.46 8.95 -1.61
N PRO A 151 14.98 9.03 -0.36
CA PRO A 151 16.09 8.16 0.07
C PRO A 151 15.76 6.65 0.11
N LEU A 152 14.49 6.24 -0.02
CA LEU A 152 14.07 4.84 -0.05
C LEU A 152 13.96 4.27 -1.48
N VAL A 153 14.17 5.09 -2.51
CA VAL A 153 14.01 4.66 -3.91
C VAL A 153 14.93 3.48 -4.26
N GLU A 154 16.20 3.53 -3.85
CA GLU A 154 17.16 2.45 -4.10
C GLU A 154 16.73 1.12 -3.44
N ASP A 155 16.22 1.19 -2.21
CA ASP A 155 15.74 0.00 -1.49
C ASP A 155 14.52 -0.62 -2.21
N VAL A 156 13.60 0.22 -2.69
CA VAL A 156 12.42 -0.22 -3.46
C VAL A 156 12.83 -0.79 -4.83
N VAL A 157 13.75 -0.16 -5.53
CA VAL A 157 14.29 -0.65 -6.81
C VAL A 157 14.97 -2.00 -6.63
N SER A 158 15.74 -2.17 -5.56
CA SER A 158 16.38 -3.44 -5.19
C SER A 158 15.34 -4.54 -4.93
N LEU A 159 14.30 -4.23 -4.13
CA LEU A 159 13.18 -5.14 -3.88
C LEU A 159 12.48 -5.55 -5.18
N LEU A 160 12.08 -4.59 -6.01
CA LEU A 160 11.38 -4.87 -7.27
C LEU A 160 12.24 -5.72 -8.22
N THR A 161 13.55 -5.46 -8.25
CA THR A 161 14.50 -6.27 -9.02
C THR A 161 14.59 -7.69 -8.49
N GLN A 162 14.62 -7.86 -7.17
CA GLN A 162 14.63 -9.17 -6.52
C GLN A 162 13.35 -9.95 -6.85
N VAL A 163 12.16 -9.35 -6.70
CA VAL A 163 10.88 -9.98 -7.03
C VAL A 163 10.86 -10.38 -8.51
N GLY A 164 11.27 -9.48 -9.41
CA GLY A 164 11.34 -9.77 -10.84
C GLY A 164 12.26 -10.96 -11.17
N LYS A 165 13.45 -11.02 -10.58
CA LYS A 165 14.40 -12.14 -10.76
C LYS A 165 13.84 -13.46 -10.25
N VAL A 166 13.19 -13.46 -9.09
CA VAL A 166 12.56 -14.67 -8.52
C VAL A 166 11.45 -15.18 -9.46
N CYS A 167 10.56 -14.30 -9.90
CA CYS A 167 9.49 -14.66 -10.84
C CYS A 167 10.03 -15.21 -12.18
N LEU A 168 11.10 -14.63 -12.71
CA LEU A 168 11.72 -15.11 -13.95
C LEU A 168 12.36 -16.49 -13.78
N ALA A 169 13.09 -16.71 -12.68
CA ALA A 169 13.73 -18.00 -12.41
C ALA A 169 12.69 -19.14 -12.30
N GLU A 170 11.54 -18.86 -11.71
CA GLU A 170 10.43 -19.82 -11.64
C GLU A 170 9.80 -20.11 -12.99
N ALA A 171 9.56 -19.07 -13.81
CA ALA A 171 9.02 -19.25 -15.15
C ALA A 171 9.94 -20.13 -16.03
N CYS A 172 11.26 -19.93 -15.92
CA CYS A 172 12.27 -20.77 -16.58
C CYS A 172 12.29 -22.22 -16.08
N SER A 173 11.86 -22.47 -14.84
CA SER A 173 11.79 -23.82 -14.27
C SER A 173 10.55 -24.59 -14.76
N HIS A 174 9.47 -23.89 -15.09
CA HIS A 174 8.20 -24.49 -15.53
C HIS A 174 8.06 -24.53 -17.06
N SER A 175 8.79 -23.70 -17.80
CA SER A 175 8.77 -23.63 -19.26
C SER A 175 10.19 -23.64 -19.81
N HIS A 176 10.47 -24.46 -20.84
CA HIS A 176 11.71 -24.40 -21.63
C HIS A 176 11.81 -23.03 -22.35
N CYS A 177 12.20 -21.98 -21.62
CA CYS A 177 12.28 -20.62 -22.14
C CYS A 177 13.74 -20.30 -22.48
N SER A 178 14.02 -20.08 -23.77
CA SER A 178 15.35 -19.71 -24.25
C SER A 178 15.58 -18.20 -23.99
N PRO A 179 16.75 -17.78 -23.48
CA PRO A 179 17.03 -16.38 -23.13
C PRO A 179 16.94 -15.39 -24.31
N ALA A 180 16.90 -15.88 -25.56
CA ALA A 180 16.70 -15.07 -26.76
C ALA A 180 15.27 -14.51 -26.91
N ASN A 181 14.26 -15.08 -26.24
CA ASN A 181 12.86 -14.60 -26.30
C ASN A 181 12.54 -13.51 -25.25
N LEU A 182 13.50 -13.13 -24.40
CA LEU A 182 13.31 -12.13 -23.33
C LEU A 182 13.02 -10.71 -23.85
N THR A 183 13.33 -10.43 -25.11
CA THR A 183 13.10 -9.11 -25.74
C THR A 183 11.72 -9.00 -26.42
N ASN A 184 11.08 -10.12 -26.76
CA ASN A 184 9.75 -10.16 -27.37
C ASN A 184 8.76 -10.79 -26.39
N TRP A 185 8.30 -9.96 -25.44
CA TRP A 185 7.36 -10.35 -24.39
C TRP A 185 5.90 -10.18 -24.83
N PRO A 186 5.23 -11.26 -25.29
CA PRO A 186 3.81 -11.35 -24.99
C PRO A 186 3.35 -12.77 -24.58
N VAL A 187 2.51 -12.79 -23.54
CA VAL A 187 1.50 -13.80 -23.20
C VAL A 187 1.95 -15.13 -22.53
N ALA A 188 1.87 -15.15 -21.20
CA ALA A 188 1.50 -16.31 -20.39
C ALA A 188 1.02 -15.83 -19.01
N ALA A 189 0.04 -16.51 -18.39
CA ALA A 189 -0.69 -16.03 -17.22
C ALA A 189 0.16 -15.78 -15.95
N ASP A 190 1.38 -16.33 -15.86
CA ASP A 190 2.34 -16.06 -14.77
C ASP A 190 3.05 -14.69 -14.90
N HIS A 191 2.78 -13.93 -15.97
CA HIS A 191 3.40 -12.63 -16.26
C HIS A 191 2.66 -11.41 -15.69
N VAL A 192 1.53 -11.61 -15.00
CA VAL A 192 0.77 -10.49 -14.43
C VAL A 192 1.64 -9.69 -13.45
N LEU A 193 2.29 -10.36 -12.51
CA LEU A 193 3.15 -9.71 -11.51
C LEU A 193 4.35 -9.00 -12.16
N VAL A 194 5.03 -9.62 -13.13
CA VAL A 194 6.18 -9.00 -13.84
C VAL A 194 5.73 -7.74 -14.60
N GLY A 195 4.58 -7.80 -15.28
CA GLY A 195 4.00 -6.63 -15.96
C GLY A 195 3.65 -5.50 -14.98
N HIS A 196 3.12 -5.83 -13.79
CA HIS A 196 2.88 -4.84 -12.75
C HIS A 196 4.17 -4.24 -12.20
N ILE A 197 5.22 -5.04 -11.98
CA ILE A 197 6.54 -4.56 -11.54
C ILE A 197 7.14 -3.58 -12.56
N GLN A 198 7.09 -3.90 -13.85
CA GLN A 198 7.57 -3.00 -14.91
C GLN A 198 6.83 -1.66 -14.90
N ARG A 199 5.49 -1.68 -14.76
CA ARG A 199 4.69 -0.44 -14.63
C ARG A 199 5.07 0.35 -13.39
N THR A 200 5.36 -0.32 -12.27
CA THR A 200 5.82 0.32 -11.03
C THR A 200 7.18 1.00 -11.23
N PHE A 201 8.15 0.35 -11.87
CA PHE A 201 9.43 0.98 -12.24
C PHE A 201 9.23 2.26 -13.06
N VAL A 202 8.39 2.20 -14.09
CA VAL A 202 8.07 3.36 -14.93
C VAL A 202 7.39 4.45 -14.10
N SER A 203 6.52 4.10 -13.16
CA SER A 203 5.85 5.05 -12.28
C SER A 203 6.84 5.77 -11.35
N ILE A 204 7.75 5.02 -10.71
CA ILE A 204 8.81 5.57 -9.85
C ILE A 204 9.72 6.51 -10.66
N LEU A 205 10.18 6.08 -11.85
CA LEU A 205 11.02 6.91 -12.72
C LEU A 205 10.30 8.19 -13.16
N ARG A 206 9.05 8.08 -13.60
CA ARG A 206 8.25 9.26 -13.99
C ARG A 206 8.09 10.23 -12.83
N GLN A 207 7.85 9.74 -11.62
CA GLN A 207 7.75 10.61 -10.44
C GLN A 207 9.07 11.27 -10.10
N ALA A 208 10.19 10.54 -10.13
CA ALA A 208 11.52 11.08 -9.87
C ALA A 208 11.89 12.20 -10.87
N ILE A 209 11.51 12.04 -12.15
CA ILE A 209 11.79 13.02 -13.21
C ILE A 209 10.84 14.23 -13.15
N LEU A 210 9.53 13.99 -12.94
CA LEU A 210 8.50 15.03 -13.07
C LEU A 210 8.23 15.80 -11.77
N LYS A 211 8.49 15.20 -10.60
CA LYS A 211 8.27 15.83 -9.28
C LYS A 211 9.56 16.33 -8.65
N VAL A 212 10.49 16.87 -9.46
CA VAL A 212 11.59 17.70 -8.92
C VAL A 212 10.95 18.97 -8.34
N LYS A 213 10.44 18.89 -7.11
CA LYS A 213 10.27 20.08 -6.26
C LYS A 213 11.67 20.50 -5.89
N VAL A 214 12.25 21.38 -6.71
CA VAL A 214 13.39 22.20 -6.33
C VAL A 214 12.93 22.99 -5.11
N TYR A 215 13.48 22.65 -3.95
CA TYR A 215 13.28 23.41 -2.71
C TYR A 215 13.98 24.76 -2.80
#